data_AF-A0A174GHJ9-F1
#
_entry.id   AF-A0A174GHJ9-F1
#
_cell.length_a   1.000
_cell.length_b   1.000
_cell.length_c   1.000
_cell.angle_alpha   90.00
_cell.angle_beta   90.00
_cell.angle_gamma   90.00
#
_symmetry.space_group_name_H-M   'P 1'
#
loop_
_entity.id
_entity.type
_entity.pdbx_description
1 polymer ?
#
loop_
_entity_poly.entity_id
_entity_poly.type
_entity_poly.pdbx_seq_one_letter_code
_entity_poly.pdbx_strand_id
1 'polypeptide(L)'
;MTIIDAIKKGLKAAGVNEKYASKVQKLFKIEKEEDIATYVALFKDNILPDLEDTSAVEKAKKDAIAEYEKNNGLKDGKPIKPVKKTKKTTESEENEENEEEDLEGVPASLMKLFKAQQKQISELANSVTTLTGNITTSSKQASAKVLFDNAKLPEKWFKRIDVNSEISVEDQIKELAEEYAEIRQSAVTDEIENGNYTPQSQVKDRSEKEWLDIMNKEEAGESSGVASLGIE
;
A
#
# COMPACT_ATOMS: atom_id res chain seq x y z
N MET A 1 26.58 3.86 -30.65
CA MET A 1 25.52 4.65 -30.00
C MET A 1 25.46 4.18 -28.56
N THR A 2 25.25 5.05 -27.57
CA THR A 2 24.98 4.54 -26.21
C THR A 2 23.52 4.12 -26.11
N ILE A 3 23.19 3.18 -25.22
CA ILE A 3 21.80 2.75 -24.97
C ILE A 3 20.92 3.96 -24.63
N ILE A 4 21.48 4.95 -23.92
CA ILE A 4 20.80 6.22 -23.61
C ILE A 4 20.45 7.00 -24.88
N ASP A 5 21.33 7.05 -25.88
CA ASP A 5 21.07 7.76 -27.14
C ASP A 5 19.98 7.06 -27.97
N ALA A 6 19.95 5.73 -27.94
CA ALA A 6 18.88 4.94 -28.56
C ALA A 6 17.53 5.18 -27.87
N ILE A 7 17.50 5.23 -26.54
CA ILE A 7 16.30 5.56 -25.75
C ILE A 7 15.84 7.01 -26.00
N LYS A 8 16.76 7.99 -26.03
CA LYS A 8 16.42 9.39 -26.37
C LYS A 8 15.78 9.49 -27.75
N LYS A 9 16.31 8.77 -28.74
CA LYS A 9 15.74 8.70 -30.09
C LYS A 9 14.34 8.08 -30.08
N GLY A 10 14.14 7.01 -29.30
CA GLY A 10 12.82 6.38 -29.09
C GLY A 10 11.82 7.32 -28.42
N LEU A 11 12.21 8.00 -27.34
CA LEU A 11 11.37 8.98 -26.62
C LEU A 11 10.96 10.14 -27.52
N LYS A 12 11.91 10.68 -28.30
CA LYS A 12 11.64 11.74 -29.28
C LYS A 12 10.66 11.28 -30.36
N ALA A 13 10.79 10.05 -30.86
CA ALA A 13 9.85 9.47 -31.81
C ALA A 13 8.45 9.26 -31.21
N ALA A 14 8.37 8.95 -29.91
CA ALA A 14 7.11 8.80 -29.17
C ALA A 14 6.49 10.13 -28.69
N GLY A 15 7.16 11.27 -28.90
CA GLY A 15 6.71 12.60 -28.46
C GLY A 15 6.94 12.88 -26.96
N VAL A 16 7.80 12.10 -26.30
CA VAL A 16 8.12 12.20 -24.88
C VAL A 16 9.46 12.91 -24.68
N ASN A 17 9.60 13.70 -23.61
CA ASN A 17 10.79 14.50 -23.37
C ASN A 17 12.05 13.63 -23.15
N GLU A 18 13.14 13.97 -23.85
CA GLU A 18 14.43 13.26 -23.79
C GLU A 18 15.04 13.22 -22.37
N LYS A 19 14.62 14.12 -21.47
CA LYS A 19 15.01 14.14 -20.04
C LYS A 19 14.64 12.85 -19.30
N TYR A 20 13.64 12.11 -19.78
CA TYR A 20 13.20 10.87 -19.15
C TYR A 20 14.05 9.66 -19.56
N ALA A 21 14.99 9.79 -20.49
CA ALA A 21 15.79 8.67 -21.01
C ALA A 21 16.52 7.89 -19.89
N SER A 22 17.14 8.61 -18.94
CA SER A 22 17.81 7.98 -17.80
C SER A 22 16.82 7.28 -16.85
N LYS A 23 15.57 7.75 -16.78
CA LYS A 23 14.53 7.14 -15.95
C LYS A 23 13.98 5.88 -16.61
N VAL A 24 13.72 5.92 -17.92
CA VAL A 24 13.34 4.76 -18.73
C VAL A 24 14.41 3.66 -18.66
N GLN A 25 15.68 4.03 -18.83
CA GLN A 25 16.78 3.07 -18.77
C GLN A 25 16.87 2.37 -17.41
N LYS A 26 16.74 3.13 -16.31
CA LYS A 26 16.76 2.57 -14.95
C LYS A 26 15.53 1.73 -14.62
N LEU A 27 14.35 2.18 -15.05
CA LEU A 27 13.08 1.53 -14.74
C LEU A 27 12.95 0.18 -15.43
N PHE A 28 13.32 0.13 -16.71
CA PHE A 28 13.23 -1.10 -17.52
C PHE A 28 14.54 -1.90 -17.56
N LYS A 29 15.59 -1.44 -16.85
CA LYS A 29 16.92 -2.09 -16.80
C LYS A 29 17.42 -2.50 -18.20
N ILE A 30 17.38 -1.55 -19.13
CA ILE A 30 17.70 -1.81 -20.55
C ILE A 30 19.23 -1.96 -20.69
N GLU A 31 19.68 -3.20 -20.83
CA GLU A 31 21.09 -3.56 -21.03
C GLU A 31 21.43 -3.85 -22.51
N LYS A 32 20.42 -4.03 -23.37
CA LYS A 32 20.56 -4.27 -24.81
C LYS A 32 19.65 -3.34 -25.59
N GLU A 33 20.00 -3.03 -26.84
CA GLU A 33 19.23 -2.09 -27.69
C GLU A 33 17.90 -2.67 -28.23
N GLU A 34 17.54 -3.88 -27.83
CA GLU A 34 16.32 -4.57 -28.26
C GLU A 34 15.08 -4.01 -27.54
N ASP A 35 13.97 -3.88 -28.27
CA ASP A 35 12.65 -3.46 -27.76
C ASP A 35 12.54 -2.05 -27.13
N ILE A 36 13.49 -1.15 -27.38
CA ILE A 36 13.44 0.25 -26.90
C ILE A 36 12.12 0.95 -27.26
N ALA A 37 11.59 0.71 -28.46
CA ALA A 37 10.31 1.29 -28.88
C ALA A 37 9.14 0.83 -27.99
N THR A 38 9.13 -0.45 -27.61
CA THR A 38 8.13 -1.05 -26.71
C THR A 38 8.28 -0.47 -25.31
N TYR A 39 9.49 -0.43 -24.75
CA TYR A 39 9.72 0.17 -23.41
C TYR A 39 9.36 1.65 -23.35
N VAL A 40 9.62 2.39 -24.43
CA VAL A 40 9.23 3.80 -24.54
C VAL A 40 7.72 3.95 -24.61
N ALA A 41 7.01 3.08 -25.34
CA ALA A 41 5.55 3.06 -25.36
C ALA A 41 4.96 2.73 -23.99
N LEU A 42 5.45 1.69 -23.31
CA LEU A 42 5.03 1.36 -21.93
C LEU A 42 5.28 2.52 -20.96
N PHE A 43 6.43 3.19 -21.07
CA PHE A 43 6.73 4.36 -20.27
C PHE A 43 5.72 5.49 -20.52
N LYS A 44 5.42 5.77 -21.80
CA LYS A 44 4.48 6.82 -22.18
C LYS A 44 3.07 6.53 -21.68
N ASP A 45 2.59 5.31 -21.85
CA ASP A 45 1.18 5.00 -21.60
C ASP A 45 0.89 4.71 -20.13
N ASN A 46 1.87 4.22 -19.36
CA ASN A 46 1.65 3.78 -17.98
C ASN A 46 2.42 4.58 -16.92
N ILE A 47 3.52 5.27 -17.27
CA ILE A 47 4.40 5.91 -16.28
C ILE A 47 4.43 7.43 -16.42
N LEU A 48 4.31 7.94 -17.64
CA LEU A 48 4.27 9.38 -17.90
C LEU A 48 3.06 10.07 -17.24
N PRO A 49 1.82 9.49 -17.26
CA PRO A 49 0.67 10.10 -16.61
C PRO A 49 0.89 10.31 -15.12
N ASP A 50 1.36 9.28 -14.41
CA ASP A 50 1.67 9.36 -12.98
C ASP A 50 2.76 10.39 -12.67
N LEU A 51 3.75 10.54 -13.56
CA LEU A 51 4.79 11.55 -13.39
C LEU A 51 4.29 12.98 -13.60
N GLU A 52 3.39 13.17 -14.56
CA GLU A 52 2.79 14.46 -14.84
C GLU A 52 1.78 14.84 -13.74
N ASP A 53 0.98 13.88 -13.27
CA ASP A 53 0.03 14.08 -12.17
C ASP A 53 0.74 14.43 -10.86
N THR A 54 1.84 13.74 -10.53
CA THR A 54 2.65 14.11 -9.35
C THR A 54 3.26 15.50 -9.48
N SER A 55 3.74 15.88 -10.66
CA SER A 55 4.28 17.22 -10.91
C SER A 55 3.22 18.33 -10.90
N ALA A 56 2.01 18.04 -11.40
CA ALA A 56 0.88 18.97 -11.40
C ALA A 56 0.34 19.18 -9.98
N VAL A 57 0.26 18.12 -9.19
CA VAL A 57 -0.12 18.18 -7.76
C VAL A 57 0.93 18.95 -6.95
N GLU A 58 2.22 18.72 -7.17
CA GLU A 58 3.27 19.49 -6.49
C GLU A 58 3.27 20.96 -6.89
N LYS A 59 3.03 21.27 -8.16
CA LYS A 59 2.90 22.64 -8.65
C LYS A 59 1.66 23.32 -8.06
N ALA A 60 0.51 22.65 -8.07
CA ALA A 60 -0.72 23.17 -7.46
C ALA A 60 -0.57 23.41 -5.96
N LYS A 61 0.15 22.54 -5.24
CA LYS A 61 0.48 22.77 -3.82
C LYS A 61 1.36 24.00 -3.62
N LYS A 62 2.40 24.19 -4.43
CA LYS A 62 3.27 25.37 -4.36
C LYS A 62 2.52 26.66 -4.71
N ASP A 63 1.68 26.63 -5.75
CA ASP A 63 0.88 27.77 -6.16
C ASP A 63 -0.18 28.11 -5.09
N ALA A 64 -0.84 27.12 -4.49
CA ALA A 64 -1.78 27.33 -3.38
C ALA A 64 -1.10 27.88 -2.11
N ILE A 65 0.10 27.40 -1.77
CA ILE A 65 0.90 27.97 -0.67
C ILE A 65 1.27 29.41 -0.99
N ALA A 66 1.72 29.71 -2.21
CA ALA A 66 2.09 31.06 -2.61
C ALA A 66 0.89 32.04 -2.62
N GLU A 67 -0.29 31.59 -3.07
CA GLU A 67 -1.53 32.38 -3.00
C GLU A 67 -1.97 32.63 -1.55
N TYR A 68 -1.91 31.60 -0.70
CA TYR A 68 -2.19 31.74 0.72
C TYR A 68 -1.20 32.69 1.41
N GLU A 69 0.09 32.54 1.15
CA GLU A 69 1.15 33.38 1.69
C GLU A 69 0.99 34.85 1.25
N LYS A 70 0.70 35.09 -0.03
CA LYS A 70 0.44 36.43 -0.55
C LYS A 70 -0.80 37.08 0.08
N ASN A 71 -1.88 36.33 0.26
CA ASN A 71 -3.11 36.84 0.85
C ASN A 71 -2.99 37.12 2.36
N ASN A 72 -2.12 36.38 3.06
CA ASN A 72 -1.92 36.53 4.50
C ASN A 72 -0.66 37.33 4.87
N GLY A 73 0.06 37.88 3.88
CA GLY A 73 1.28 38.65 4.12
C GLY A 73 2.40 37.81 4.74
N LEU A 74 2.48 36.52 4.37
CA LEU A 74 3.55 35.60 4.76
C LEU A 74 4.50 35.37 3.57
N LYS A 75 5.73 34.97 3.87
CA LYS A 75 6.68 34.42 2.90
C LYS A 75 7.45 33.30 3.59
N ASP A 76 7.42 32.09 3.03
CA ASP A 76 8.02 30.89 3.62
C ASP A 76 7.49 30.59 5.05
N GLY A 77 6.17 30.75 5.25
CA GLY A 77 5.51 30.56 6.54
C GLY A 77 5.80 31.62 7.61
N LYS A 78 6.57 32.67 7.29
CA LYS A 78 6.90 33.76 8.23
C LYS A 78 6.16 35.04 7.88
N PRO A 79 5.61 35.79 8.86
CA PRO A 79 5.03 37.10 8.61
C PRO A 79 6.05 38.02 7.93
N ILE A 80 5.66 38.65 6.83
CA ILE A 80 6.46 39.67 6.18
C ILE A 80 6.49 40.87 7.14
N LYS A 81 7.63 41.06 7.82
CA LYS A 81 7.86 42.23 8.66
C LYS A 81 7.55 43.48 7.84
N PRO A 82 6.61 44.35 8.26
CA PRO A 82 6.40 45.62 7.57
C PRO A 82 7.71 46.40 7.67
N VAL A 83 8.26 46.81 6.52
CA VAL A 83 9.35 47.78 6.47
C VAL A 83 8.79 49.11 6.97
N LYS A 84 8.78 49.31 8.29
CA LYS A 84 8.54 50.61 8.93
C LYS A 84 9.88 51.20 9.35
N LYS A 85 10.13 52.38 8.79
CA LYS A 85 11.12 53.37 9.23
C LYS A 85 11.24 53.42 10.76
N THR A 86 12.48 53.31 11.24
CA THR A 86 13.07 53.97 12.41
C THR A 86 12.16 54.24 13.62
N LYS A 87 12.33 53.47 14.72
CA LYS A 87 12.92 53.96 15.99
C LYS A 87 13.23 52.80 16.96
N LYS A 88 14.49 52.77 17.44
CA LYS A 88 15.05 52.17 18.69
C LYS A 88 14.03 52.12 19.84
N THR A 89 13.97 51.19 20.79
CA THR A 89 14.87 50.28 21.57
C THR A 89 13.89 49.32 22.30
N THR A 90 14.16 48.12 22.80
CA THR A 90 15.22 47.62 23.69
C THR A 90 15.03 46.09 23.80
N GLU A 91 16.10 45.41 24.16
CA GLU A 91 16.30 43.96 24.29
C GLU A 91 16.06 43.50 25.75
N SER A 92 15.35 42.37 25.97
CA SER A 92 15.44 41.42 27.11
C SER A 92 14.32 40.37 26.91
N GLU A 93 14.61 39.11 26.58
CA GLU A 93 14.96 37.98 27.46
C GLU A 93 13.81 37.51 28.38
N GLU A 94 13.45 36.24 28.17
CA GLU A 94 12.75 35.28 29.05
C GLU A 94 11.63 35.81 29.96
N ASN A 95 10.38 35.48 29.61
CA ASN A 95 9.43 35.03 30.63
C ASN A 95 8.44 34.04 30.02
N GLU A 96 8.43 32.82 30.56
CA GLU A 96 7.31 31.89 30.46
C GLU A 96 6.12 32.52 31.21
N GLU A 97 5.30 33.30 30.52
CA GLU A 97 3.96 33.56 31.02
C GLU A 97 2.99 33.40 29.86
N ASN A 98 2.07 32.47 30.10
CA ASN A 98 0.83 32.26 29.40
C ASN A 98 0.04 33.57 29.47
N GLU A 99 0.43 34.55 28.65
CA GLU A 99 -0.34 35.76 28.42
C GLU A 99 -1.61 35.30 27.71
N GLU A 100 -2.61 34.99 28.53
CA GLU A 100 -3.96 35.46 28.23
C GLU A 100 -3.78 36.95 27.90
N GLU A 101 -3.54 37.24 26.60
CA GLU A 101 -3.77 38.56 26.03
C GLU A 101 -5.25 38.81 26.28
N ASP A 102 -5.51 39.34 27.47
CA ASP A 102 -6.82 39.69 27.95
C ASP A 102 -7.34 40.68 26.90
N LEU A 103 -8.34 40.24 26.14
CA LEU A 103 -8.95 41.00 25.06
C LEU A 103 -9.71 42.17 25.67
N GLU A 104 -8.98 43.13 26.23
CA GLU A 104 -9.46 44.31 26.92
C GLU A 104 -10.18 45.19 25.89
N GLY A 105 -11.49 44.98 25.77
CA GLY A 105 -12.36 45.64 24.79
C GLY A 105 -13.33 44.71 24.08
N VAL A 106 -13.20 43.38 24.21
CA VAL A 106 -14.16 42.43 23.67
C VAL A 106 -15.29 42.22 24.69
N PRO A 107 -16.55 42.52 24.35
CA PRO A 107 -17.67 42.34 25.28
C PRO A 107 -17.75 40.89 25.74
N ALA A 108 -17.99 40.68 27.03
CA ALA A 108 -18.01 39.36 27.67
C ALA A 108 -18.87 38.32 26.94
N SER A 109 -19.94 38.76 26.26
CA SER A 109 -20.78 37.93 25.40
C SER A 109 -20.03 37.33 24.20
N LEU A 110 -19.18 38.12 23.53
CA LEU A 110 -18.36 37.64 22.40
C LEU A 110 -17.24 36.71 22.87
N MET A 111 -16.62 37.01 24.01
CA MET A 111 -15.58 36.14 24.58
C MET A 111 -16.16 34.78 25.02
N LYS A 112 -17.39 34.78 25.57
CA LYS A 112 -18.13 33.56 25.90
C LYS A 112 -18.53 32.77 24.66
N LEU A 113 -18.93 33.43 23.58
CA LEU A 113 -19.18 32.80 22.27
C LEU A 113 -17.90 32.21 21.68
N PHE A 114 -16.77 32.92 21.78
CA PHE A 114 -15.48 32.46 21.28
C PHE A 114 -14.99 31.22 22.03
N LYS A 115 -15.05 31.23 23.38
CA LYS A 115 -14.76 30.03 24.20
C LYS A 115 -15.71 28.87 23.87
N ALA A 116 -17.00 29.15 23.62
CA ALA A 116 -17.96 28.12 23.20
C ALA A 116 -17.62 27.55 21.82
N GLN A 117 -17.26 28.39 20.84
CA GLN A 117 -16.82 27.94 19.52
C GLN A 117 -15.51 27.15 19.59
N GLN A 118 -14.53 27.59 20.37
CA GLN A 118 -13.27 26.88 20.55
C GLN A 118 -13.48 25.50 21.17
N LYS A 119 -14.42 25.38 22.12
CA LYS A 119 -14.85 24.10 22.67
C LYS A 119 -15.54 23.20 21.64
N GLN A 120 -16.45 23.76 20.82
CA GLN A 120 -17.11 23.00 19.75
C GLN A 120 -16.10 22.53 18.69
N ILE A 121 -15.12 23.36 18.32
CA ILE A 121 -14.06 22.99 17.39
C ILE A 121 -13.20 21.87 17.96
N SER A 122 -12.88 21.88 19.27
CA SER A 122 -12.10 20.80 19.88
C SER A 122 -12.88 19.49 19.95
N GLU A 123 -14.17 19.53 20.30
CA GLU A 123 -15.05 18.35 20.28
C GLU A 123 -15.20 17.79 18.85
N LEU A 124 -15.36 18.67 17.85
CA LEU A 124 -15.41 18.26 16.45
C LEU A 124 -14.07 17.65 16.01
N ALA A 125 -12.94 18.24 16.36
CA ALA A 125 -11.62 17.70 16.05
C ALA A 125 -11.42 16.30 16.66
N ASN A 126 -11.81 16.11 17.93
CA ASN A 126 -11.76 14.80 18.58
C ASN A 126 -12.67 13.77 17.88
N SER A 127 -13.87 14.19 17.46
CA SER A 127 -14.79 13.31 16.73
C SER A 127 -14.24 12.92 15.34
N VAL A 128 -13.63 13.87 14.62
CA VAL A 128 -13.00 13.62 13.31
C VAL A 128 -11.79 12.69 13.46
N THR A 129 -10.94 12.91 14.47
CA THR A 129 -9.81 12.01 14.76
C THR A 129 -10.30 10.61 15.09
N THR A 130 -11.35 10.49 15.91
CA THR A 130 -11.95 9.19 16.27
C THR A 130 -12.56 8.49 15.04
N LEU A 131 -13.31 9.21 14.21
CA LEU A 131 -13.89 8.69 12.96
C LEU A 131 -12.80 8.25 11.99
N THR A 132 -11.73 9.04 11.84
CA THR A 132 -10.59 8.70 10.99
C THR A 132 -9.89 7.45 11.48
N GLY A 133 -9.71 7.31 12.80
CA GLY A 133 -9.21 6.09 13.44
C GLY A 133 -10.08 4.88 13.11
N ASN A 134 -11.39 4.99 13.30
CA ASN A 134 -12.35 3.91 13.03
C ASN A 134 -12.44 3.53 11.54
N ILE A 135 -12.35 4.51 10.63
CA ILE A 135 -12.31 4.25 9.18
C ILE A 135 -11.02 3.53 8.82
N THR A 136 -9.89 3.94 9.39
CA THR A 136 -8.59 3.30 9.13
C THR A 136 -8.57 1.86 9.65
N THR A 137 -9.06 1.62 10.86
CA THR A 137 -9.15 0.26 11.43
C THR A 137 -10.14 -0.60 10.66
N SER A 138 -11.30 -0.07 10.27
CA SER A 138 -12.27 -0.78 9.42
C SER A 138 -11.69 -1.11 8.05
N SER A 139 -10.91 -0.20 7.45
CA SER A 139 -10.24 -0.43 6.17
C SER A 139 -9.19 -1.53 6.29
N LYS A 140 -8.38 -1.52 7.37
CA LYS A 140 -7.43 -2.60 7.65
C LYS A 140 -8.14 -3.93 7.91
N GLN A 141 -9.26 -3.94 8.62
CA GLN A 141 -10.09 -5.13 8.82
C GLN A 141 -10.64 -5.70 7.51
N ALA A 142 -11.08 -4.84 6.59
CA ALA A 142 -11.55 -5.29 5.28
C ALA A 142 -10.43 -5.95 4.48
N SER A 143 -9.24 -5.33 4.42
CA SER A 143 -8.07 -5.91 3.77
C SER A 143 -7.61 -7.21 4.45
N ALA A 144 -7.60 -7.25 5.78
CA ALA A 144 -7.29 -8.45 6.56
C ALA A 144 -8.25 -9.60 6.25
N LYS A 145 -9.55 -9.29 6.11
CA LYS A 145 -10.55 -10.30 5.79
C LYS A 145 -10.32 -10.93 4.42
N VAL A 146 -9.96 -10.13 3.42
CA VAL A 146 -9.62 -10.65 2.08
C VAL A 146 -8.40 -11.57 2.15
N LEU A 147 -7.34 -11.16 2.86
CA LEU A 147 -6.14 -11.99 3.04
C LEU A 147 -6.46 -13.30 3.79
N PHE A 148 -7.33 -13.22 4.79
CA PHE A 148 -7.75 -14.37 5.59
C PHE A 148 -8.60 -15.36 4.79
N ASP A 149 -9.56 -14.86 4.00
CA ASP A 149 -10.42 -15.67 3.15
C ASP A 149 -9.58 -16.38 2.07
N ASN A 150 -8.57 -15.71 1.52
CA ASN A 150 -7.61 -16.30 0.57
C ASN A 150 -6.80 -17.46 1.17
N ALA A 151 -6.50 -17.40 2.48
CA ALA A 151 -5.79 -18.47 3.18
C ALA A 151 -6.68 -19.70 3.48
N LYS A 152 -7.98 -19.67 3.12
CA LYS A 152 -8.96 -20.75 3.37
C LYS A 152 -9.03 -21.18 4.84
N LEU A 153 -8.76 -20.24 5.74
CA LEU A 153 -8.76 -20.45 7.18
C LEU A 153 -10.19 -20.47 7.75
N PRO A 154 -10.44 -21.15 8.89
CA PRO A 154 -11.77 -21.17 9.50
C PRO A 154 -12.21 -19.76 9.94
N GLU A 155 -13.37 -19.25 9.49
CA GLU A 155 -13.87 -17.89 9.82
C GLU A 155 -13.83 -17.52 11.32
N LYS A 156 -13.95 -18.50 12.21
CA LYS A 156 -13.86 -18.29 13.67
C LYS A 156 -12.50 -17.76 14.12
N TRP A 157 -11.45 -18.02 13.34
CA TRP A 157 -10.07 -17.60 13.62
C TRP A 157 -9.78 -16.18 13.14
N PHE A 158 -10.65 -15.59 12.31
CA PHE A 158 -10.51 -14.18 11.94
C PHE A 158 -10.51 -13.26 13.17
N LYS A 159 -11.21 -13.65 14.26
CA LYS A 159 -11.20 -12.93 15.53
C LYS A 159 -9.85 -12.92 16.26
N ARG A 160 -8.91 -13.79 15.85
CA ARG A 160 -7.55 -13.84 16.38
C ARG A 160 -6.62 -12.85 15.69
N ILE A 161 -7.03 -12.31 14.54
CA ILE A 161 -6.26 -11.31 13.81
C ILE A 161 -6.45 -9.96 14.48
N ASP A 162 -5.34 -9.39 14.93
CA ASP A 162 -5.30 -8.01 15.41
C ASP A 162 -4.65 -7.12 14.35
N VAL A 163 -5.49 -6.33 13.69
CA VAL A 163 -5.11 -5.38 12.64
C VAL A 163 -4.31 -4.16 13.13
N ASN A 164 -4.22 -3.96 14.45
CA ASN A 164 -3.43 -2.90 15.07
C ASN A 164 -2.21 -3.42 15.82
N SER A 165 -1.92 -4.72 15.73
CA SER A 165 -0.72 -5.31 16.30
C SER A 165 0.54 -4.79 15.60
N GLU A 166 1.68 -4.92 16.28
CA GLU A 166 3.00 -4.68 15.69
C GLU A 166 3.38 -5.73 14.65
N ILE A 167 2.76 -6.92 14.73
CA ILE A 167 2.95 -8.01 13.78
C ILE A 167 2.01 -7.77 12.58
N SER A 168 2.53 -7.91 11.36
CA SER A 168 1.73 -7.70 10.15
C SER A 168 0.54 -8.67 10.10
N VAL A 169 -0.57 -8.21 9.52
CA VAL A 169 -1.77 -9.03 9.36
C VAL A 169 -1.45 -10.27 8.50
N GLU A 170 -0.58 -10.10 7.52
CA GLU A 170 -0.04 -11.16 6.66
C GLU A 170 0.70 -12.22 7.47
N ASP A 171 1.58 -11.81 8.39
CA ASP A 171 2.35 -12.74 9.23
C ASP A 171 1.44 -13.48 10.21
N GLN A 172 0.48 -12.80 10.83
CA GLN A 172 -0.52 -13.44 11.70
C GLN A 172 -1.34 -14.49 10.92
N ILE A 173 -1.79 -14.15 9.71
CA ILE A 173 -2.54 -15.06 8.84
C ILE A 173 -1.66 -16.25 8.44
N LYS A 174 -0.37 -16.02 8.18
CA LYS A 174 0.57 -17.06 7.81
C LYS A 174 0.82 -18.05 8.96
N GLU A 175 1.02 -17.57 10.17
CA GLU A 175 1.15 -18.42 11.37
C GLU A 175 -0.12 -19.25 11.60
N LEU A 176 -1.30 -18.63 11.48
CA LEU A 176 -2.59 -19.33 11.54
C LEU A 176 -2.73 -20.37 10.41
N ALA A 177 -2.24 -20.08 9.21
CA ALA A 177 -2.28 -21.02 8.08
C ALA A 177 -1.35 -22.21 8.29
N GLU A 178 -0.18 -21.98 8.89
CA GLU A 178 0.76 -23.03 9.28
C GLU A 178 0.16 -23.92 10.37
N GLU A 179 -0.43 -23.35 11.43
CA GLU A 179 -1.17 -24.11 12.44
C GLU A 179 -2.31 -24.93 11.83
N TYR A 180 -3.05 -24.36 10.88
CA TYR A 180 -4.14 -25.08 10.22
C TYR A 180 -3.66 -26.25 9.38
N ALA A 181 -2.56 -26.05 8.64
CA ALA A 181 -1.93 -27.10 7.85
C ALA A 181 -1.35 -28.20 8.74
N GLU A 182 -0.75 -27.84 9.86
CA GLU A 182 -0.23 -28.79 10.85
C GLU A 182 -1.36 -29.60 11.49
N ILE A 183 -2.48 -28.97 11.86
CA ILE A 183 -3.67 -29.69 12.37
C ILE A 183 -4.27 -30.62 11.31
N ARG A 184 -4.30 -30.20 10.04
CA ARG A 184 -4.76 -31.06 8.93
C ARG A 184 -3.83 -32.27 8.77
N GLN A 185 -2.52 -32.06 8.83
CA GLN A 185 -1.53 -33.13 8.70
C GLN A 185 -1.56 -34.07 9.91
N SER A 186 -1.70 -33.56 11.13
CA SER A 186 -1.83 -34.40 12.32
C SER A 186 -3.12 -35.18 12.30
N ALA A 187 -4.25 -34.59 11.91
CA ALA A 187 -5.51 -35.33 11.74
C ALA A 187 -5.41 -36.45 10.69
N VAL A 188 -4.73 -36.20 9.56
CA VAL A 188 -4.47 -37.23 8.54
C VAL A 188 -3.52 -38.30 9.08
N THR A 189 -2.49 -37.93 9.82
CA THR A 189 -1.52 -38.86 10.43
C THR A 189 -2.20 -39.72 11.51
N ASP A 190 -3.06 -39.13 12.34
CA ASP A 190 -3.85 -39.81 13.35
C ASP A 190 -4.88 -40.75 12.71
N GLU A 191 -5.49 -40.39 11.58
CA GLU A 191 -6.38 -41.30 10.82
C GLU A 191 -5.61 -42.46 10.16
N ILE A 192 -4.36 -42.23 9.74
CA ILE A 192 -3.45 -43.27 9.25
C ILE A 192 -3.02 -44.21 10.39
N GLU A 193 -2.61 -43.67 11.54
CA GLU A 193 -2.20 -44.44 12.72
C GLU A 193 -3.36 -45.22 13.35
N ASN A 194 -4.57 -44.64 13.35
CA ASN A 194 -5.79 -45.33 13.80
C ASN A 194 -6.31 -46.37 12.80
N GLY A 195 -5.59 -46.61 11.69
CA GLY A 195 -5.90 -47.67 10.72
C GLY A 195 -7.14 -47.44 9.86
N ASN A 196 -7.69 -46.21 9.88
CA ASN A 196 -8.88 -45.83 9.11
C ASN A 196 -8.54 -45.22 7.74
N TYR A 197 -7.26 -45.07 7.41
CA TYR A 197 -6.83 -44.70 6.07
C TYR A 197 -7.07 -45.86 5.10
N THR A 198 -8.24 -45.86 4.48
CA THR A 198 -8.46 -46.59 3.24
C THR A 198 -8.09 -45.65 2.09
N PRO A 199 -7.03 -45.93 1.31
CA PRO A 199 -6.80 -45.17 0.09
C PRO A 199 -8.08 -45.27 -0.76
N GLN A 200 -8.69 -44.13 -1.10
CA GLN A 200 -9.90 -44.06 -1.92
C GLN A 200 -9.73 -44.64 -3.34
N SER A 201 -8.55 -45.15 -3.68
CA SER A 201 -8.39 -46.06 -4.79
C SER A 201 -8.34 -47.47 -4.23
N GLN A 202 -9.46 -48.19 -4.34
CA GLN A 202 -9.35 -49.62 -4.56
C GLN A 202 -8.48 -49.76 -5.82
N VAL A 203 -7.17 -50.00 -5.64
CA VAL A 203 -6.33 -50.48 -6.72
C VAL A 203 -6.98 -51.80 -7.11
N LYS A 204 -7.78 -51.77 -8.17
CA LYS A 204 -8.40 -52.96 -8.75
C LYS A 204 -7.29 -54.00 -8.84
N ASP A 205 -7.47 -55.17 -8.24
CA ASP A 205 -6.51 -56.27 -8.34
C ASP A 205 -6.33 -56.61 -9.82
N ARG A 206 -5.34 -55.98 -10.46
CA ARG A 206 -5.01 -56.22 -11.86
C ARG A 206 -4.28 -57.54 -11.92
N SER A 207 -4.79 -58.45 -12.74
CA SER A 207 -4.17 -59.76 -12.96
C SER A 207 -2.79 -59.59 -13.59
N GLU A 208 -1.88 -60.54 -13.37
CA GLU A 208 -0.52 -60.53 -13.96
C GLU A 208 -0.54 -60.32 -15.49
N LYS A 209 -1.62 -60.74 -16.15
CA LYS A 209 -1.84 -60.56 -17.59
C LYS A 209 -2.11 -59.11 -17.98
N GLU A 210 -2.82 -58.35 -17.14
CA GLU A 210 -3.06 -56.92 -17.34
C GLU A 210 -1.80 -56.10 -17.05
N TRP A 211 -0.97 -56.53 -16.11
CA TRP A 211 0.36 -55.94 -15.89
C TRP A 211 1.29 -56.17 -17.08
N LEU A 212 1.28 -57.38 -17.65
CA LEU A 212 2.05 -57.71 -18.86
C LEU A 212 1.58 -56.92 -20.08
N ASP A 213 0.28 -56.68 -20.23
CA ASP A 213 -0.26 -55.87 -21.34
C ASP A 213 0.12 -54.39 -21.22
N ILE A 214 0.19 -53.86 -19.99
CA ILE A 214 0.65 -52.49 -19.72
C ILE A 214 2.16 -52.35 -19.96
N MET A 215 2.96 -53.35 -19.57
CA MET A 215 4.42 -53.36 -19.77
C MET A 215 4.81 -53.60 -21.24
N ASN A 216 4.05 -54.44 -21.96
CA ASN A 216 4.32 -54.76 -23.37
C ASN A 216 3.74 -53.72 -24.34
N LYS A 217 3.00 -52.72 -23.84
CA LYS A 217 2.58 -51.57 -24.65
C LYS A 217 3.77 -50.64 -24.83
N GLU A 218 4.67 -51.05 -25.71
CA GLU A 218 5.81 -50.27 -26.16
C GLU A 218 5.33 -49.15 -27.11
N GLU A 219 5.76 -47.93 -26.81
CA GLU A 219 5.65 -46.66 -27.55
C GLU A 219 4.40 -45.75 -27.43
N ALA A 220 4.70 -44.55 -26.92
CA ALA A 220 4.25 -43.22 -27.38
C ALA A 220 2.74 -42.91 -27.37
N GLY A 221 2.26 -42.41 -26.25
CA GLY A 221 1.00 -41.68 -26.17
C GLY A 221 0.89 -40.92 -24.86
N GLU A 222 1.21 -39.63 -24.89
CA GLU A 222 0.87 -38.55 -23.96
C GLU A 222 -0.05 -38.93 -22.77
N SER A 223 0.50 -39.50 -21.71
CA SER A 223 -0.05 -39.31 -20.36
C SER A 223 1.10 -39.38 -19.38
N SER A 224 1.60 -38.20 -19.08
CA SER A 224 2.62 -37.92 -18.08
C SER A 224 2.33 -38.64 -16.77
N GLY A 225 3.39 -39.06 -16.08
CA GLY A 225 3.37 -39.50 -14.69
C GLY A 225 3.02 -38.38 -13.71
N VAL A 226 1.92 -37.66 -13.96
CA VAL A 226 1.33 -36.70 -13.04
C VAL A 226 0.14 -37.41 -12.40
N ALA A 227 0.32 -37.83 -11.16
CA ALA A 227 -0.79 -38.20 -10.30
C ALA A 227 -1.73 -36.99 -10.20
N SER A 228 -2.95 -37.13 -10.69
CA SER A 228 -3.99 -36.12 -10.48
C SER A 228 -4.39 -36.17 -9.01
N LEU A 229 -3.80 -35.29 -8.20
CA LEU A 229 -4.25 -34.96 -6.86
C LEU A 229 -5.56 -34.18 -7.05
N GLY A 230 -6.70 -34.87 -7.01
CA GLY A 230 -8.03 -34.32 -7.26
C GLY A 230 -8.41 -33.21 -6.28
N ILE A 231 -7.85 -32.02 -6.49
CA ILE A 231 -8.20 -30.76 -5.86
C ILE A 231 -8.89 -29.94 -6.95
N GLU A 232 -10.20 -30.15 -7.10
CA GLU A 232 -11.13 -29.12 -7.58
C GLU A 232 -11.84 -28.51 -6.37
#